data_AF-A0A529MP20-F1
#
_entry.id   AF-A0A529MP20-F1
#
_cell.length_a   1.000
_cell.length_b   1.000
_cell.length_c   1.000
_cell.angle_alpha   90.00
_cell.angle_beta   90.00
_cell.angle_gamma   90.00
#
_symmetry.space_group_name_H-M   'P 1'
#
loop_
_entity.id
_entity.type
_entity.pdbx_description
1 polymer ?
#
loop_
_entity_poly.entity_id
_entity_poly.type
_entity_poly.pdbx_seq_one_letter_code
_entity_poly.pdbx_strand_id
1 'polypeptide(L)' 'MTTYIVLINWTELGARNVRESPKRLDAAKKLLGEMGGSFKSFYLTMGECDMVAIVEA' A
#
# COMPACT_ATOMS: atom_id res chain seq x y z
N MET A 1 -16.93 -8.15 -6.41
CA MET A 1 -15.85 -7.37 -5.79
C MET A 1 -14.69 -7.38 -6.77
N THR A 2 -14.26 -6.21 -7.20
CA THR A 2 -13.25 -6.09 -8.26
C THR A 2 -11.88 -6.04 -7.61
N THR A 3 -10.93 -6.83 -8.12
CA THR A 3 -9.55 -6.78 -7.64
C THR A 3 -8.80 -5.70 -8.40
N TYR A 4 -8.19 -4.78 -7.66
CA TYR A 4 -7.34 -3.73 -8.19
C TYR A 4 -5.88 -4.00 -7.80
N ILE A 5 -5.00 -3.76 -8.76
CA ILE A 5 -3.54 -3.78 -8.56
C ILE A 5 -3.08 -2.34 -8.52
N VAL A 6 -2.53 -1.92 -7.38
CA VAL A 6 -2.06 -0.56 -7.16
C VAL A 6 -0.55 -0.56 -7.12
N LEU A 7 0.06 0.23 -8.00
CA LEU A 7 1.50 0.47 -8.04
C LEU A 7 1.81 1.74 -7.25
N ILE A 8 2.78 1.67 -6.34
CA ILE A 8 3.08 2.76 -5.41
C ILE A 8 4.58 3.00 -5.42
N ASN A 9 4.95 4.27 -5.55
CA ASN A 9 6.33 4.73 -5.47
C ASN A 9 6.56 5.56 -4.21
N TRP A 10 7.77 5.50 -3.66
CA TRP A 10 8.20 6.33 -2.57
C TRP A 10 8.29 7.78 -3.02
N THR A 11 7.76 8.67 -2.19
CA THR A 11 8.18 10.07 -2.21
C THR A 11 9.53 10.19 -1.52
N GLU A 12 10.28 11.26 -1.80
CA GLU A 12 11.60 11.47 -1.20
C GLU A 12 11.55 11.47 0.34
N LEU A 13 10.51 12.08 0.92
CA LEU A 13 10.25 12.05 2.36
C LEU A 13 9.83 10.65 2.84
N GLY A 14 9.04 9.94 2.04
CA GLY A 14 8.60 8.58 2.33
C GLY A 14 9.77 7.59 2.44
N ALA A 15 10.74 7.71 1.54
CA ALA A 15 11.98 6.93 1.54
C ALA A 15 12.87 7.25 2.74
N ARG A 16 13.06 8.55 3.08
CA ARG A 16 13.82 8.96 4.26
C ARG A 16 13.20 8.43 5.56
N ASN A 17 11.87 8.39 5.63
CA ASN A 17 11.11 7.91 6.78
C ASN A 17 10.56 6.49 6.57
N VAL A 18 11.31 5.61 5.89
CA VAL A 18 10.86 4.23 5.61
C VAL A 18 10.57 3.43 6.88
N ARG A 19 11.22 3.75 8.01
CA ARG A 19 10.96 3.10 9.31
C ARG A 19 9.53 3.34 9.82
N GLU A 20 8.88 4.41 9.37
CA GLU A 20 7.49 4.72 9.70
C GLU A 20 6.50 4.13 8.69
N SER A 21 6.99 3.48 7.63
CA SER A 21 6.15 2.86 6.61
C SER A 21 5.14 1.84 7.14
N PRO A 22 5.43 1.00 8.15
CA PRO A 22 4.44 0.03 8.63
C PRO A 22 3.21 0.73 9.23
N LYS A 23 3.41 1.81 9.98
CA LYS A 23 2.31 2.62 10.55
C LYS A 23 1.43 3.23 9.46
N ARG A 24 2.02 3.70 8.36
CA ARG A 24 1.27 4.23 7.20
C ARG A 24 0.46 3.14 6.52
N LEU A 25 1.04 1.95 6.36
CA LEU A 25 0.34 0.81 5.78
C LEU A 25 -0.85 0.37 6.65
N ASP A 26 -0.69 0.34 7.97
CA ASP A 26 -1.78 0.00 8.90
C ASP A 26 -2.91 1.02 8.84
N ALA A 27 -2.59 2.32 8.76
CA ALA A 27 -3.58 3.37 8.56
C ALA A 27 -4.34 3.20 7.22
N ALA A 28 -3.62 2.88 6.13
CA ALA A 28 -4.22 2.63 4.82
C ALA A 28 -5.14 1.40 4.82
N LYS A 29 -4.75 0.31 5.48
CA LYS A 29 -5.60 -0.87 5.65
C LYS A 29 -6.88 -0.56 6.41
N LYS A 30 -6.78 0.22 7.50
CA LYS A 30 -7.93 0.62 8.31
C LYS A 30 -8.92 1.44 7.47
N LEU A 31 -8.42 2.45 6.76
CA LEU A 31 -9.24 3.32 5.93
C LEU A 31 -9.92 2.54 4.79
N LEU A 32 -9.20 1.61 4.15
CA LEU A 32 -9.79 0.74 3.13
C LEU A 32 -10.92 -0.14 3.71
N GLY A 33 -10.71 -0.70 4.91
CA GLY A 33 -11.73 -1.47 5.63
C GLY A 33 -12.97 -0.64 5.97
N GLU A 34 -12.81 0.61 6.41
CA GLU A 34 -13.91 1.54 6.67
C GLU A 34 -14.73 1.86 5.39
N MET A 35 -14.07 1.82 4.22
CA MET A 35 -14.70 2.02 2.91
C MET A 35 -15.35 0.74 2.33
N GLY A 36 -15.30 -0.39 3.05
CA GLY A 36 -15.84 -1.67 2.60
C GLY A 36 -14.91 -2.45 1.67
N GLY A 37 -13.66 -2.01 1.50
CA GLY A 37 -12.63 -2.71 0.74
C GLY A 37 -11.73 -3.60 1.61
N SER A 38 -10.91 -4.42 0.95
CA SER A 38 -10.03 -5.41 1.59
C SER A 38 -8.62 -5.35 1.01
N PHE A 39 -7.60 -5.40 1.85
CA PHE A 39 -6.21 -5.56 1.41
C PHE A 39 -5.91 -7.06 1.31
N LYS A 40 -5.76 -7.58 0.08
CA LYS A 40 -5.41 -8.98 -0.14
C LYS A 40 -3.94 -9.25 0.06
N SER A 41 -3.08 -8.41 -0.51
CA SER A 41 -1.63 -8.60 -0.43
C SER A 41 -0.90 -7.29 -0.62
N PHE A 42 0.29 -7.20 -0.02
CA PHE A 42 1.16 -6.05 -0.13
C PHE A 42 2.60 -6.54 -0.26
N TYR A 43 3.30 -6.05 -1.28
CA TYR A 43 4.66 -6.46 -1.62
C TYR A 43 5.55 -5.24 -1.77
N LEU A 44 6.78 -5.35 -1.28
CA LEU A 44 7.87 -4.44 -1.65
C LEU A 44 8.55 -5.04 -2.89
N THR A 45 8.74 -4.23 -3.91
CA THR A 45 9.31 -4.67 -5.18
C THR A 45 10.68 -4.05 -5.41
N MET A 46 11.59 -4.79 -6.04
CA MET A 46 12.82 -4.26 -6.59
C MET A 46 12.60 -4.07 -8.09
N GLY A 47 12.32 -2.84 -8.54
CA GLY A 47 11.94 -2.54 -9.92
C GLY A 47 11.54 -1.08 -10.12
N GLU A 48 10.75 -0.80 -11.16
CA GLU A 48 10.27 0.57 -11.49
C GLU A 48 9.33 1.16 -10.43
N CYS A 49 8.67 0.28 -9.67
CA CYS A 49 7.84 0.66 -8.54
C CYS A 49 8.44 0.13 -7.24
N ASP A 50 8.25 0.88 -6.17
CA ASP A 50 8.76 0.50 -4.85
C ASP A 50 7.85 -0.53 -4.16
N MET A 51 6.54 -0.45 -4.42
CA MET A 51 5.54 -1.27 -3.74
C MET A 51 4.36 -1.62 -4.66
N VAL A 52 3.77 -2.78 -4.42
CA VAL A 52 2.55 -3.25 -5.07
C VAL A 52 1.53 -3.67 -4.03
N ALA A 53 0.31 -3.16 -4.15
CA ALA A 53 -0.82 -3.53 -3.30
C ALA A 53 -1.93 -4.17 -4.14
N ILE A 54 -2.45 -5.30 -3.68
CA ILE A 54 -3.63 -5.94 -4.24
C ILE A 54 -4.79 -5.65 -3.29
N VAL A 55 -5.77 -4.90 -3.77
CA VAL A 55 -6.94 -4.49 -3.00
C VAL A 55 -8.22 -4.93 -3.68
N GLU A 56 -9.26 -5.16 -2.89
CA GLU A 56 -10.59 -5.48 -3.36
C GLU A 56 -11.54 -4.36 -2.96
N ALA A 57 -12.34 -3.88 -3.91
CA ALA A 57 -13.37 -2.86 -3.73
C ALA A 57 -14.53 -3.07 -4.71
#